data_AF-A0A1B9MZP8-F1
#
_entry.id   AF-A0A1B9MZP8-F1
#
_cell.length_a   1.000
_cell.length_b   1.000
_cell.length_c   1.000
_cell.angle_alpha   90.00
_cell.angle_beta   90.00
_cell.angle_gamma   90.00
#
_symmetry.space_group_name_H-M   'P 1'
#
loop_
_entity.id
_entity.type
_entity.pdbx_description
1 polymer ?
#
loop_
_entity_poly.entity_id
_entity_poly.type
_entity_poly.pdbx_seq_one_letter_code
_entity_poly.pdbx_strand_id
1 'polypeptide(L)'
;MTEQLKPCPFCGSEYLFIDEIDYRFNEDIPEYLRNAISFAGDAIYFAAVCYDCNARGCEENNKNQAISSWNIVIRESQNEVKAQGIREAVKKADNETYIGVVGSDFPPQKQYRAELLALADNLRLKHE
;
A
#
# COMPACT_ATOMS: atom_id res chain seq x y z
N MET A 1 11.16 12.46 15.92
CA MET A 1 10.52 13.12 14.76
C MET A 1 9.14 12.54 14.63
N THR A 2 8.10 13.37 14.56
CA THR A 2 6.73 12.94 14.28
C THR A 2 6.63 12.55 12.82
N GLU A 3 6.28 11.29 12.53
CA GLU A 3 5.99 10.88 11.15
C GLU A 3 4.76 11.63 10.63
N GLN A 4 4.81 12.09 9.38
CA GLN A 4 3.66 12.69 8.71
C GLN A 4 2.93 11.63 7.90
N LEU A 5 1.59 11.71 7.88
CA LEU A 5 0.78 10.88 7.00
C LEU A 5 1.07 11.22 5.54
N LYS A 6 1.33 10.19 4.73
CA LYS A 6 1.39 10.33 3.29
C LYS A 6 -0.04 10.33 2.68
N PRO A 7 -0.21 10.89 1.47
CA PRO A 7 -1.50 10.97 0.81
C PRO A 7 -2.17 9.61 0.61
N CYS A 8 -3.49 9.59 0.52
CA CYS A 8 -4.25 8.36 0.38
C CYS A 8 -3.83 7.56 -0.85
N PRO A 9 -3.50 6.26 -0.73
CA PRO A 9 -3.07 5.44 -1.87
C PRO A 9 -4.20 5.15 -2.86
N PHE A 10 -5.46 5.28 -2.44
CA PHE A 10 -6.63 4.93 -3.26
C PHE A 10 -7.16 6.10 -4.09
N CYS A 11 -7.20 7.31 -3.52
CA CYS A 11 -7.75 8.49 -4.20
C CYS A 11 -6.75 9.65 -4.35
N GLY A 12 -5.55 9.55 -3.78
CA GLY A 12 -4.52 10.59 -3.84
C GLY A 12 -4.74 11.78 -2.92
N SER A 13 -5.82 11.80 -2.12
CA SER A 13 -6.14 12.92 -1.23
C SER A 13 -5.10 13.12 -0.13
N GLU A 14 -4.77 14.38 0.16
CA GLU A 14 -3.96 14.80 1.32
C GLU A 14 -4.82 15.06 2.57
N TYR A 15 -6.14 14.96 2.46
CA TYR A 15 -7.07 15.12 3.58
C TYR A 15 -7.21 13.80 4.34
N LEU A 16 -6.28 13.59 5.27
CA LEU A 16 -6.27 12.44 6.18
C LEU A 16 -6.31 12.91 7.63
N PHE A 17 -6.91 12.07 8.49
CA PHE A 17 -6.88 12.25 9.92
C PHE A 17 -6.59 10.93 10.63
N ILE A 18 -6.19 11.03 11.90
CA ILE A 18 -6.08 9.88 12.78
C ILE A 18 -7.37 9.80 13.59
N ASP A 19 -8.07 8.69 13.44
CA ASP A 19 -9.25 8.35 14.21
C ASP A 19 -8.83 7.63 15.50
N GLU A 20 -9.35 8.09 16.63
CA GLU A 20 -9.11 7.50 17.95
C GLU A 20 -10.34 6.67 18.33
N ILE A 21 -10.15 5.37 18.43
CA ILE A 21 -11.20 4.38 18.61
C ILE A 21 -11.14 3.90 20.04
N ASP A 22 -12.10 4.35 20.85
CA ASP A 22 -12.24 3.87 22.22
C ASP A 22 -13.29 2.77 22.30
N TYR A 23 -12.83 1.53 22.34
CA TYR A 23 -13.71 0.36 22.39
C TYR A 23 -14.45 0.20 23.73
N ARG A 24 -14.07 0.95 24.78
CA ARG A 24 -14.75 0.89 26.08
C ARG A 24 -16.18 1.41 26.02
N PHE A 25 -16.44 2.35 25.11
CA PHE A 25 -17.74 2.98 24.95
C PHE A 25 -18.50 2.47 23.73
N ASN A 26 -17.97 1.45 23.04
CA ASN A 26 -18.65 0.87 21.89
C ASN A 26 -19.82 -0.01 22.37
N GLU A 27 -21.04 0.51 22.25
CA GLU A 27 -22.26 -0.17 22.68
C GLU A 27 -22.51 -1.49 21.92
N ASP A 28 -21.96 -1.61 20.70
CA ASP A 28 -22.07 -2.81 19.85
C ASP A 28 -21.21 -3.98 20.35
N ILE A 29 -20.21 -3.73 21.21
CA ILE A 29 -19.37 -4.78 21.79
C ILE A 29 -20.02 -5.33 23.06
N PRO A 30 -20.24 -6.65 23.21
CA PRO A 30 -20.78 -7.23 24.44
C PRO A 30 -20.04 -6.78 25.71
N GLU A 31 -20.79 -6.50 26.79
CA GLU A 31 -20.25 -5.91 28.03
C GLU A 31 -19.08 -6.69 28.63
N TYR A 32 -19.11 -8.03 28.56
CA TYR A 32 -18.02 -8.86 29.07
C TYR A 32 -16.72 -8.68 28.28
N LEU A 33 -16.79 -8.38 26.98
CA LEU A 33 -15.64 -8.04 26.15
C LEU A 33 -15.16 -6.62 26.42
N ARG A 34 -16.07 -5.65 26.60
CA ARG A 34 -15.71 -4.28 27.01
C ARG A 34 -14.96 -4.28 28.35
N ASN A 35 -15.42 -5.10 29.30
CA ASN A 35 -14.76 -5.26 30.60
C ASN A 35 -13.38 -5.89 30.43
N ALA A 36 -13.24 -6.97 29.66
CA ALA A 36 -11.94 -7.59 29.37
C ALA A 36 -10.95 -6.61 28.72
N ILE A 37 -11.42 -5.82 27.75
CA ILE A 37 -10.64 -4.75 27.09
C ILE A 37 -10.23 -3.67 28.10
N SER A 38 -11.13 -3.28 29.01
CA SER A 38 -10.84 -2.29 30.06
C SER A 38 -9.79 -2.78 31.07
N PHE A 39 -9.70 -4.09 31.35
CA PHE A 39 -8.68 -4.67 32.22
C PHE A 39 -7.30 -4.84 31.55
N ALA A 40 -7.25 -4.87 30.21
CA ALA A 40 -6.02 -5.09 29.44
C ALA A 40 -5.13 -3.84 29.30
N GLY A 41 -5.56 -2.67 29.79
CA GLY A 41 -4.75 -1.45 29.85
C GLY A 41 -4.85 -0.56 28.61
N ASP A 42 -4.95 -1.13 27.40
CA ASP A 42 -5.00 -0.36 26.15
C ASP A 42 -6.28 -0.71 25.35
N ALA A 43 -7.33 0.08 25.55
CA ALA A 43 -8.60 -0.03 24.82
C ALA A 43 -8.76 1.02 23.71
N ILE A 44 -7.75 1.89 23.58
CA ILE A 44 -7.71 3.00 22.64
C ILE A 44 -6.81 2.59 21.48
N TYR A 45 -7.40 2.55 20.30
CA TYR A 45 -6.69 2.26 19.05
C TYR A 45 -6.71 3.49 18.15
N PHE A 46 -5.74 3.56 17.25
CA PHE A 46 -5.58 4.65 16.31
C PHE A 46 -5.56 4.10 14.89
N ALA A 47 -6.29 4.71 13.97
CA ALA A 47 -6.26 4.36 12.56
C ALA A 47 -6.19 5.61 11.68
N ALA A 48 -5.43 5.55 10.59
CA ALA A 48 -5.47 6.60 9.58
C ALA A 48 -6.73 6.47 8.71
N VAL A 49 -7.42 7.57 8.48
CA VAL A 49 -8.64 7.61 7.67
C VAL A 49 -8.53 8.70 6.63
N CYS A 50 -8.83 8.36 5.38
CA CYS A 50 -8.98 9.35 4.32
C CYS A 50 -10.38 9.95 4.36
N TYR A 51 -10.48 11.28 4.43
CA TYR A 51 -11.77 11.97 4.45
C TYR A 51 -12.57 11.77 3.16
N ASP A 52 -11.89 11.82 2.01
CA ASP A 52 -12.57 11.88 0.71
C ASP A 52 -13.11 10.52 0.23
N CYS A 53 -12.40 9.41 0.49
CA CYS A 53 -12.80 8.08 0.04
C CYS A 53 -13.15 7.11 1.18
N ASN A 54 -13.04 7.56 2.44
CA ASN A 54 -13.29 6.77 3.64
C ASN A 54 -12.40 5.51 3.77
N ALA A 55 -11.29 5.45 3.03
CA ALA A 55 -10.31 4.39 3.18
C ALA A 55 -9.69 4.45 4.58
N ARG A 56 -9.68 3.31 5.26
CA ARG A 56 -9.22 3.15 6.64
C ARG A 56 -7.99 2.26 6.70
N GLY A 57 -6.99 2.70 7.45
CA GLY A 57 -5.78 1.94 7.76
C GLY A 57 -5.98 0.93 8.87
N CYS A 58 -4.93 0.17 9.18
CA CYS A 58 -4.92 -0.74 10.32
C CYS A 58 -5.07 0.03 11.65
N GLU A 59 -5.73 -0.62 12.60
CA GLU A 59 -5.87 -0.13 13.98
C GLU A 59 -4.62 -0.49 14.78
N GLU A 60 -4.01 0.51 15.40
CA GLU A 60 -2.73 0.38 16.09
C GLU A 60 -2.81 0.96 17.50
N ASN A 61 -1.96 0.48 18.41
CA ASN A 61 -2.02 0.85 19.83
C ASN A 61 -1.52 2.28 20.12
N ASN A 62 -0.92 2.95 19.13
CA ASN A 62 -0.61 4.37 19.23
C ASN A 62 -0.62 5.07 17.86
N LYS A 63 -0.77 6.39 17.91
CA LYS A 63 -0.81 7.27 16.74
C LYS A 63 0.37 7.11 15.79
N ASN A 64 1.60 6.98 16.30
CA ASN A 64 2.78 6.87 15.43
C ASN A 64 2.79 5.55 14.67
N GLN A 65 2.40 4.44 15.31
CA GLN A 65 2.23 3.16 14.64
C GLN A 65 1.18 3.23 13.54
N ALA A 66 0.02 3.85 13.80
CA ALA A 66 -1.02 4.04 12.79
C ALA A 66 -0.50 4.80 11.55
N ILE A 67 0.31 5.84 11.77
CA ILE A 67 0.95 6.60 10.69
C ILE A 67 1.97 5.75 9.93
N SER A 68 2.83 5.01 10.64
CA SER A 68 3.83 4.13 10.03
C SER A 68 3.16 3.03 9.19
N SER A 69 2.15 2.35 9.73
CA SER A 69 1.39 1.31 9.04
C SER A 69 0.71 1.84 7.77
N TRP A 70 0.05 3.00 7.84
CA TRP A 70 -0.52 3.66 6.65
C TRP A 70 0.55 3.97 5.59
N ASN A 71 1.69 4.49 6.03
CA ASN A 71 2.80 4.85 5.16
C ASN A 71 3.48 3.64 4.50
N ILE A 72 3.39 2.44 5.10
CA ILE A 72 3.85 1.18 4.52
C ILE A 72 2.92 0.75 3.37
N VAL A 73 1.60 0.75 3.59
CA VAL A 73 0.59 0.42 2.56
C VAL A 73 0.76 1.29 1.31
N ILE A 74 1.10 2.57 1.49
CA ILE A 74 1.39 3.48 0.38
C ILE A 74 2.63 3.04 -0.41
N ARG A 75 3.69 2.56 0.25
CA ARG A 75 4.86 2.04 -0.48
C ARG A 75 4.52 0.80 -1.27
N GLU A 76 3.74 -0.11 -0.68
CA GLU A 76 3.36 -1.38 -1.31
C GLU A 76 2.47 -1.13 -2.54
N SER A 77 1.42 -0.33 -2.40
CA SER A 77 0.57 0.08 -3.53
C SER A 77 1.36 0.81 -4.62
N GLN A 78 2.30 1.70 -4.27
CA GLN A 78 3.17 2.35 -5.26
C GLN A 78 4.10 1.38 -5.97
N ASN A 79 4.65 0.40 -5.26
CA ASN A 79 5.51 -0.63 -5.85
C ASN A 79 4.72 -1.52 -6.82
N GLU A 80 3.48 -1.86 -6.47
CA GLU A 80 2.59 -2.62 -7.35
C GLU A 80 2.23 -1.84 -8.62
N VAL A 81 1.85 -0.56 -8.49
CA VAL A 81 1.57 0.32 -9.63
C VAL A 81 2.81 0.45 -10.53
N LYS A 82 4.01 0.63 -9.95
CA LYS A 82 5.27 0.67 -10.71
C LYS A 82 5.54 -0.65 -11.43
N ALA A 83 5.37 -1.78 -10.74
CA ALA A 83 5.58 -3.10 -11.32
C ALA A 83 4.61 -3.37 -12.49
N GLN A 84 3.36 -2.92 -12.37
CA GLN A 84 2.38 -3.01 -13.43
C GLN A 84 2.74 -2.12 -14.63
N GLY A 85 3.13 -0.87 -14.38
CA GLY A 85 3.59 0.04 -15.43
C GLY A 85 4.81 -0.49 -16.21
N ILE A 86 5.76 -1.12 -15.51
CA ILE A 86 6.91 -1.79 -16.16
C ILE A 86 6.44 -2.93 -17.06
N ARG A 87 5.52 -3.80 -16.59
CA ARG A 87 4.98 -4.91 -17.39
C ARG A 87 4.25 -4.42 -18.64
N GLU A 88 3.43 -3.37 -18.51
CA GLU A 88 2.69 -2.78 -19.62
C GLU A 88 3.63 -2.13 -20.64
N ALA A 89 4.65 -1.42 -20.17
CA ALA A 89 5.68 -0.84 -21.02
C ALA A 89 6.45 -1.93 -21.79
N VAL A 90 6.83 -3.03 -21.14
CA VAL A 90 7.46 -4.19 -21.80
C VAL A 90 6.54 -4.80 -22.85
N LYS A 91 5.25 -5.03 -22.51
CA LYS A 91 4.27 -5.58 -23.45
C LYS A 91 4.05 -4.68 -24.66
N LYS A 92 4.01 -3.36 -24.45
CA LYS A 92 3.89 -2.38 -25.51
C LYS A 92 5.13 -2.38 -26.41
N ALA A 93 6.32 -2.39 -25.83
CA ALA A 93 7.57 -2.48 -26.58
C ALA A 93 7.65 -3.78 -27.40
N ASP A 94 7.25 -4.94 -26.84
CA ASP A 94 7.18 -6.21 -27.56
C ASP A 94 6.26 -6.10 -28.81
N ASN A 95 5.09 -5.48 -28.65
CA ASN A 95 4.11 -5.28 -29.73
C ASN A 95 4.61 -4.28 -30.80
N GLU A 96 5.25 -3.17 -30.39
CA GLU A 96 5.77 -2.15 -31.30
C GLU A 96 7.01 -2.63 -32.08
N THR A 97 7.86 -3.46 -31.44
CA THR A 97 9.02 -4.08 -32.10
C THR A 97 8.58 -5.12 -33.15
N TYR A 98 7.43 -5.78 -32.95
CA TYR A 98 6.86 -6.75 -33.90
C TYR A 98 6.33 -6.11 -35.19
N ILE A 99 6.01 -4.81 -35.19
CA ILE A 99 5.46 -4.09 -36.36
C ILE A 99 6.59 -3.66 -37.34
N GLY A 100 7.87 -3.76 -36.96
CA GLY A 100 8.96 -3.14 -37.72
C GLY A 100 10.06 -4.04 -38.29
N VAL A 101 10.29 -5.27 -37.83
CA VAL A 101 11.53 -5.98 -38.18
C VAL A 101 11.30 -7.45 -38.53
N VAL A 102 10.92 -7.68 -39.78
CA VAL A 102 11.19 -8.96 -40.45
C VAL A 102 12.69 -8.98 -40.76
N GLY A 103 13.48 -9.73 -39.98
CA GLY A 103 14.69 -10.36 -40.53
C GLY A 103 16.08 -10.07 -39.95
N SER A 104 16.26 -9.61 -38.70
CA SER A 104 17.62 -9.63 -38.13
C SER A 104 17.67 -9.88 -36.62
N ASP A 105 18.62 -10.73 -36.23
CA ASP A 105 18.95 -11.10 -34.86
C ASP A 105 19.20 -9.85 -33.99
N PHE A 106 18.30 -9.58 -33.04
CA PHE A 106 18.44 -8.54 -32.03
C PHE A 106 18.66 -9.16 -30.62
N PRO A 107 19.89 -9.58 -30.27
CA PRO A 107 20.19 -10.12 -28.95
C PRO A 107 20.06 -9.14 -27.75
N PRO A 108 20.29 -7.80 -27.86
CA PRO A 108 20.28 -6.93 -26.67
C PRO A 108 18.89 -6.76 -26.02
N GLN A 109 17.81 -6.77 -26.80
CA GLN A 109 16.45 -6.49 -26.29
C GLN A 109 15.93 -7.58 -25.34
N LYS A 110 16.33 -8.84 -25.53
CA LYS A 110 15.92 -9.95 -24.66
C LYS A 110 16.52 -9.87 -23.25
N GLN A 111 17.76 -9.39 -23.13
CA GLN A 111 18.41 -9.16 -21.82
C GLN A 111 17.74 -8.02 -21.06
N TYR A 112 17.55 -6.86 -21.70
CA TYR A 112 16.84 -5.73 -21.08
C TYR A 112 15.40 -6.09 -20.67
N ARG A 113 14.71 -6.91 -21.47
CA ARG A 113 13.37 -7.41 -21.15
C ARG A 113 13.37 -8.28 -19.88
N ALA A 114 14.29 -9.23 -19.77
CA ALA A 114 14.39 -10.10 -18.60
C ALA A 114 14.73 -9.30 -17.33
N GLU A 115 15.62 -8.32 -17.43
CA GLU A 115 16.00 -7.45 -16.31
C GLU A 115 14.85 -6.55 -15.84
N LEU A 116 14.06 -5.99 -16.76
CA LEU A 116 12.89 -5.18 -16.43
C LEU A 116 11.77 -6.00 -15.78
N LEU A 117 11.53 -7.22 -16.27
CA LEU A 117 10.56 -8.13 -15.64
C LEU A 117 11.03 -8.59 -14.27
N ALA A 118 12.32 -8.93 -14.12
CA ALA A 118 12.91 -9.25 -12.83
C ALA A 118 12.83 -8.07 -11.85
N LEU A 119 12.99 -6.83 -12.32
CA LEU A 119 12.78 -5.64 -11.50
C LEU A 119 11.32 -5.51 -11.04
N ALA A 120 10.35 -5.74 -11.93
CA ALA A 120 8.93 -5.73 -11.59
C ALA A 120 8.54 -6.84 -10.59
N ASP A 121 9.18 -8.00 -10.68
CA ASP A 121 8.97 -9.11 -9.76
C ASP A 121 9.64 -8.86 -8.40
N ASN A 122 10.85 -8.29 -8.38
CA ASN A 122 11.53 -7.86 -7.16
C ASN A 122 10.78 -6.74 -6.41
N LEU A 123 10.09 -5.87 -7.14
CA LEU A 123 9.21 -4.84 -6.54
C LEU A 123 8.01 -5.48 -5.82
N ARG A 124 7.58 -6.69 -6.21
CA ARG A 124 6.51 -7.45 -5.55
C ARG A 124 7.03 -8.36 -4.43
N LEU A 125 8.20 -8.99 -4.61
CA LEU A 125 8.74 -10.02 -3.71
C LEU A 125 9.43 -9.48 -2.44
N LYS A 126 9.77 -8.18 -2.37
CA LYS A 126 10.38 -7.60 -1.15
C LYS A 126 9.47 -7.56 0.08
N HIS A 127 8.29 -8.18 0.03
CA HIS A 127 7.20 -8.00 0.99
C HIS A 127 6.46 -9.31 1.35
N GLU A 128 7.05 -10.49 1.09
CA GLU A 128 6.70 -11.76 1.77
C GLU A 128 7.70 -12.02 2.91
#